data_AF-A0A2S5W3J9-F1
#
_entry.id   AF-A0A2S5W3J9-F1
#
_cell.length_a   1.000
_cell.length_b   1.000
_cell.length_c   1.000
_cell.angle_alpha   90.00
_cell.angle_beta   90.00
_cell.angle_gamma   90.00
#
_symmetry.space_group_name_H-M   'P 1'
#
loop_
_entity.id
_entity.type
_entity.pdbx_description
1 polymer ?
#
loop_
_entity_poly.entity_id
_entity_poly.type
_entity_poly.pdbx_seq_one_letter_code
_entity_poly.pdbx_strand_id
1 'polypeptide(L)'
;MTTSAASLLAGLQDAWECLSDAGGVGGVAAAPGGLADEELVAALAELESVGRLVDGLRVALAGEVAARSDAAYGDDGLSRSQNFATPAKFLAAVTGVSVSTASARVRLAAQVHTTFSVTGLPNPPRFPRVAEALATGALGIDAAAAITKRLHDVATRTGFTEALEEAEGELVSLAQQTIGGLGYTADDVDVLALRAREHLDPDGAEPREADLHDRRYLTLSPHRSGMTKLTGCLPPCPRRS
;
A
#
# COMPACT_ATOMS: atom_id res chain seq x y z
N MET A 1 -14.95 19.99 13.12
CA MET A 1 -13.96 21.07 12.84
C MET A 1 -13.14 20.61 11.65
N THR A 2 -13.37 21.18 10.46
CA THR A 2 -12.57 20.84 9.26
C THR A 2 -11.27 21.64 9.33
N THR A 3 -10.20 21.02 9.82
CA THR A 3 -8.85 21.54 9.63
C THR A 3 -8.64 21.71 8.13
N SER A 4 -8.50 22.95 7.67
CA SER A 4 -8.26 23.25 6.25
C SER A 4 -6.92 22.64 5.82
N ALA A 5 -6.82 22.14 4.58
CA ALA A 5 -5.57 21.63 4.02
C ALA A 5 -4.41 22.66 4.15
N ALA A 6 -4.74 23.96 4.13
CA ALA A 6 -3.78 25.04 4.35
C ALA A 6 -3.19 25.04 5.78
N SER A 7 -3.96 24.67 6.80
CA SER A 7 -3.49 24.60 8.19
C SER A 7 -2.56 23.40 8.42
N LEU A 8 -2.81 22.28 7.74
CA LEU A 8 -1.93 21.11 7.80
C LEU A 8 -0.58 21.41 7.13
N LEU A 9 -0.60 22.06 5.98
CA LEU A 9 0.60 22.46 5.25
C LEU A 9 1.46 23.44 6.05
N ALA A 10 0.83 24.45 6.68
CA ALA A 10 1.53 25.39 7.55
C ALA A 10 2.22 24.65 8.73
N GLY A 11 1.52 23.74 9.42
CA GLY A 11 2.12 22.98 10.52
C GLY A 11 3.28 22.07 10.09
N LEU A 12 3.23 21.49 8.88
CA LEU A 12 4.34 20.71 8.32
C LEU A 12 5.53 21.59 7.91
N GLN A 13 5.27 22.80 7.39
CA GLN A 13 6.31 23.77 7.07
C GLN A 13 7.00 24.29 8.34
N ASP A 14 6.24 24.62 9.38
CA ASP A 14 6.78 25.04 10.67
C ASP A 14 7.64 23.94 11.31
N ALA A 15 7.19 22.68 11.23
CA ALA A 15 7.96 21.52 11.71
C ALA A 15 9.26 21.32 10.91
N TRP A 16 9.19 21.49 9.59
CA TRP A 16 10.37 21.43 8.72
C TRP A 16 11.36 22.56 9.01
N GLU A 17 10.88 23.78 9.19
CA GLU A 17 11.69 24.95 9.55
C GLU A 17 12.38 24.73 10.90
N CYS A 18 11.66 24.26 11.92
CA CYS A 18 12.22 23.87 13.21
C CYS A 18 13.32 22.80 13.09
N LEU A 19 13.11 21.76 12.27
CA LEU A 19 14.12 20.72 12.04
C LEU A 19 15.36 21.28 11.31
N SER A 20 15.16 22.18 10.35
CA SER A 20 16.26 22.83 9.63
C SER A 20 17.06 23.79 10.51
N ASP A 21 16.40 24.48 11.44
CA ASP A 21 17.01 25.38 12.40
C ASP A 21 17.77 24.61 13.50
N ALA A 22 17.19 23.51 14.00
CA ALA A 22 17.83 22.63 14.98
C ALA A 22 19.08 21.93 14.40
N GLY A 23 19.08 21.63 13.10
CA GLY A 23 20.21 21.06 12.38
C GLY A 23 21.34 22.05 12.09
N GLY A 24 21.16 23.35 12.36
CA GLY A 24 22.16 24.38 12.11
C GLY A 24 22.52 24.56 10.64
N VAL A 25 21.61 24.29 9.69
CA VAL A 25 21.89 24.49 8.27
C VAL A 25 20.70 25.11 7.54
N GLY A 26 20.79 26.42 7.36
CA GLY A 26 20.00 27.12 6.34
C GLY A 26 20.38 26.59 4.96
N GLY A 27 19.39 26.05 4.25
CA GLY A 27 19.50 25.75 2.82
C GLY A 27 19.60 24.26 2.51
N VAL A 28 18.67 23.85 1.66
CA VAL A 28 18.57 22.56 0.97
C VAL A 28 19.95 22.07 0.53
N ALA A 29 20.36 20.89 1.02
CA ALA A 29 21.54 20.09 0.63
C ALA A 29 22.82 20.12 1.52
N ALA A 30 22.73 20.48 2.80
CA ALA A 30 23.77 20.09 3.77
C ALA A 30 23.15 19.20 4.86
N ALA A 31 23.74 18.02 5.06
CA ALA A 31 23.33 17.09 6.11
C ALA A 31 23.35 17.81 7.48
N PRO A 32 22.44 17.49 8.41
CA PRO A 32 22.43 18.09 9.75
C PRO A 32 23.70 17.66 10.50
N GLY A 33 24.79 18.41 10.31
CA GLY A 33 26.12 18.07 10.81
C GLY A 33 26.30 18.35 12.30
N GLY A 34 25.22 18.69 13.02
CA GLY A 34 25.25 19.09 14.43
C GLY A 34 24.41 18.25 15.39
N LEU A 35 23.62 17.28 14.91
CA LEU A 35 22.81 16.42 15.79
C LEU A 35 23.65 15.29 16.38
N ALA A 36 23.41 14.97 17.66
CA ALA A 36 23.91 13.72 18.24
C ALA A 36 23.21 12.51 17.58
N ASP A 37 23.88 11.35 17.55
CA ASP A 37 23.33 10.13 16.92
C ASP A 37 21.95 9.76 17.48
N GLU A 38 21.74 9.90 18.79
CA GLU A 38 20.44 9.61 19.41
C GLU A 38 19.35 10.59 18.99
N GLU A 39 19.68 11.88 18.86
CA GLU A 39 18.75 12.93 18.42
C GLU A 39 18.38 12.77 16.95
N LEU A 40 19.34 12.39 16.11
CA LEU A 40 19.10 12.07 14.70
C LEU A 40 18.14 10.88 14.55
N VAL A 41 18.37 9.80 15.31
CA VAL A 41 17.49 8.61 15.27
C VAL A 41 16.08 8.95 15.76
N ALA A 42 15.94 9.73 16.83
CA ALA A 42 14.65 10.17 17.32
C ALA A 42 13.91 11.04 16.29
N ALA A 43 14.61 12.02 15.68
CA ALA A 43 14.04 12.89 14.66
C ALA A 43 13.60 12.11 13.41
N LEU A 44 14.38 11.10 12.99
CA LEU A 44 13.99 10.18 11.90
C LEU A 44 12.70 9.42 12.24
N ALA A 45 12.60 8.86 13.46
CA ALA A 45 11.42 8.11 13.88
C ALA A 45 10.16 8.98 13.96
N GLU A 46 10.29 10.20 14.48
CA GLU A 46 9.20 11.18 14.54
C GLU A 46 8.74 11.61 13.15
N LEU A 47 9.67 11.97 12.25
CA LEU A 47 9.34 12.36 10.88
C LEU A 47 8.67 11.21 10.11
N GLU A 48 9.14 9.99 10.28
CA GLU A 48 8.52 8.81 9.68
C GLU A 48 7.10 8.57 10.22
N SER A 49 6.83 8.87 11.50
CA SER A 49 5.47 8.77 12.04
C SER A 49 4.49 9.73 11.35
N VAL A 50 4.94 10.95 11.05
CA VAL A 50 4.21 11.93 10.25
C VAL A 50 4.03 11.43 8.81
N GLY A 51 5.09 10.88 8.22
CA GLY A 51 5.06 10.26 6.89
C GLY A 51 3.99 9.17 6.78
N ARG A 52 3.92 8.27 7.76
CA ARG A 52 2.91 7.20 7.81
C ARG A 52 1.49 7.73 7.91
N LEU A 53 1.24 8.77 8.71
CA LEU A 53 -0.08 9.42 8.78
C LEU A 53 -0.48 10.03 7.42
N VAL A 54 0.46 10.72 6.76
CA VAL A 54 0.23 11.30 5.43
C VAL A 54 -0.02 10.21 4.39
N ASP A 55 0.70 9.09 4.47
CA ASP A 55 0.49 7.95 3.58
C ASP A 55 -0.86 7.26 3.80
N GLY A 56 -1.31 7.13 5.05
CA GLY A 56 -2.66 6.66 5.36
C GLY A 56 -3.74 7.55 4.72
N LEU A 57 -3.60 8.87 4.83
CA LEU A 57 -4.50 9.83 4.16
C LEU A 57 -4.44 9.72 2.64
N ARG A 58 -3.25 9.55 2.06
CA ARG A 58 -3.08 9.35 0.60
C ARG A 58 -3.81 8.09 0.12
N VAL A 59 -3.76 7.00 0.89
CA VAL A 59 -4.49 5.76 0.57
C VAL A 59 -5.99 5.95 0.73
N ALA A 60 -6.45 6.61 1.80
CA ALA A 60 -7.87 6.90 2.01
C ALA A 60 -8.47 7.72 0.86
N LEU A 61 -7.80 8.82 0.45
CA LEU A 61 -8.23 9.64 -0.68
C LEU A 61 -8.17 8.88 -2.01
N ALA A 62 -7.18 8.00 -2.21
CA ALA A 62 -7.15 7.13 -3.38
C ALA A 62 -8.35 6.17 -3.41
N GLY A 63 -8.79 5.67 -2.25
CA GLY A 63 -10.00 4.87 -2.09
C GLY A 63 -11.25 5.61 -2.50
N GLU A 64 -11.41 6.86 -2.04
CA GLU A 64 -12.57 7.70 -2.40
C GLU A 64 -12.60 8.02 -3.91
N VAL A 65 -11.43 8.32 -4.50
CA VAL A 65 -11.31 8.52 -5.95
C VAL A 65 -11.71 7.26 -6.72
N ALA A 66 -11.29 6.07 -6.24
CA ALA A 66 -11.65 4.81 -6.86
C ALA A 66 -13.16 4.53 -6.74
N ALA A 67 -13.74 4.73 -5.56
CA ALA A 67 -15.17 4.54 -5.31
C ALA A 67 -16.04 5.45 -6.18
N ARG A 68 -15.69 6.74 -6.30
CA ARG A 68 -16.40 7.70 -7.18
C ARG A 68 -16.12 7.50 -8.66
N SER A 69 -15.19 6.64 -9.01
CA SER A 69 -14.86 6.27 -10.38
C SER A 69 -15.27 4.84 -10.71
N ASP A 70 -16.14 4.24 -9.90
CA ASP A 70 -16.65 2.89 -10.13
C ASP A 70 -17.31 2.79 -11.51
N ALA A 71 -17.17 1.62 -12.14
CA ALA A 71 -17.72 1.36 -13.46
C ALA A 71 -19.25 1.53 -13.51
N ALA A 72 -19.95 1.35 -12.38
CA ALA A 72 -21.38 1.56 -12.24
C ALA A 72 -21.82 2.99 -12.58
N TYR A 73 -20.93 3.98 -12.46
CA TYR A 73 -21.21 5.38 -12.80
C TYR A 73 -20.97 5.71 -14.29
N GLY A 74 -20.51 4.75 -15.11
CA GLY A 74 -20.31 4.99 -16.54
C GLY A 74 -19.39 6.18 -16.82
N ASP A 75 -19.81 7.10 -17.67
CA ASP A 75 -19.06 8.32 -18.05
C ASP A 75 -19.13 9.42 -16.98
N ASP A 76 -20.09 9.35 -16.05
CA ASP A 76 -20.23 10.29 -14.94
C ASP A 76 -19.24 10.01 -13.79
N GLY A 77 -18.57 8.86 -13.81
CA GLY A 77 -17.54 8.52 -12.82
C GLY A 77 -16.41 9.56 -12.80
N LEU A 78 -15.93 9.92 -11.60
CA LEU A 78 -15.00 11.03 -11.37
C LEU A 78 -13.78 11.06 -12.31
N SER A 79 -13.21 9.90 -12.61
CA SER A 79 -12.07 9.83 -13.54
C SER A 79 -12.47 10.08 -14.99
N ARG A 80 -13.61 9.54 -15.43
CA ARG A 80 -14.09 9.68 -16.81
C ARG A 80 -14.61 11.08 -17.09
N SER A 81 -15.30 11.71 -16.14
CA SER A 81 -15.70 13.12 -16.25
C SER A 81 -14.51 14.07 -16.37
N GLN A 82 -13.32 13.64 -15.91
CA GLN A 82 -12.06 14.34 -16.08
C GLN A 82 -11.23 13.86 -17.29
N ASN A 83 -11.82 13.07 -18.19
CA ASN A 83 -11.20 12.50 -19.40
C ASN A 83 -10.04 11.52 -19.15
N PHE A 84 -10.02 10.84 -18.00
CA PHE A 84 -9.05 9.79 -17.70
C PHE A 84 -9.66 8.39 -17.80
N ALA A 85 -8.94 7.50 -18.47
CA ALA A 85 -9.40 6.12 -18.68
C ALA A 85 -9.46 5.29 -17.38
N THR A 86 -8.69 5.64 -16.35
CA THR A 86 -8.66 4.90 -15.07
C THR A 86 -8.44 5.83 -13.86
N PRO A 87 -8.90 5.43 -12.66
CA PRO A 87 -8.68 6.19 -11.42
C PRO A 87 -7.21 6.39 -11.08
N ALA A 88 -6.39 5.38 -11.33
CA ALA A 88 -4.95 5.47 -11.11
C ALA A 88 -4.28 6.50 -12.04
N LYS A 89 -4.73 6.64 -13.29
CA LYS A 89 -4.20 7.67 -14.21
C LYS A 89 -4.61 9.07 -13.79
N PHE A 90 -5.87 9.25 -13.38
CA PHE A 90 -6.34 10.52 -12.84
C PHE A 90 -5.56 10.91 -11.57
N LEU A 91 -5.44 9.98 -10.62
CA LEU A 91 -4.69 10.20 -9.38
C LEU A 91 -3.21 10.54 -9.64
N ALA A 92 -2.56 9.84 -10.56
CA ALA A 92 -1.18 10.14 -10.96
C ALA A 92 -1.04 11.55 -11.54
N ALA A 93 -1.97 11.96 -12.41
CA ALA A 93 -1.97 13.30 -13.00
C ALA A 93 -2.17 14.41 -11.96
N VAL A 94 -3.07 14.21 -10.99
CA VAL A 94 -3.36 15.19 -9.94
C VAL A 94 -2.22 15.30 -8.92
N THR A 95 -1.59 14.18 -8.57
CA THR A 95 -0.61 14.13 -7.46
C THR A 95 0.85 14.17 -7.92
N GLY A 96 1.12 14.11 -9.23
CA GLY A 96 2.47 14.12 -9.78
C GLY A 96 3.27 12.83 -9.57
N VAL A 97 2.67 11.78 -9.02
CA VAL A 97 3.34 10.49 -8.83
C VAL A 97 3.24 9.60 -10.07
N SER A 98 4.06 8.54 -10.12
CA SER A 98 3.96 7.54 -11.18
C SER A 98 2.59 6.83 -11.17
N VAL A 99 2.13 6.37 -12.34
CA VAL A 99 0.91 5.55 -12.44
C VAL A 99 1.02 4.26 -11.62
N SER A 100 2.22 3.67 -11.51
CA SER A 100 2.46 2.51 -10.64
C SER A 100 2.23 2.84 -9.17
N THR A 101 2.70 3.99 -8.68
CA THR A 101 2.48 4.44 -7.30
C THR A 101 0.99 4.69 -7.04
N ALA A 102 0.32 5.41 -7.93
CA ALA A 102 -1.12 5.64 -7.84
C ALA A 102 -1.91 4.31 -7.86
N SER A 103 -1.53 3.37 -8.71
CA SER A 103 -2.16 2.05 -8.79
C SER A 103 -1.91 1.21 -7.53
N ALA A 104 -0.73 1.32 -6.92
CA ALA A 104 -0.46 0.66 -5.63
C ALA A 104 -1.36 1.21 -4.52
N ARG A 105 -1.53 2.54 -4.45
CA ARG A 105 -2.44 3.19 -3.49
C ARG A 105 -3.89 2.74 -3.69
N VAL A 106 -4.39 2.74 -4.93
CA VAL A 106 -5.75 2.27 -5.25
C VAL A 106 -5.94 0.80 -4.87
N ARG A 107 -4.95 -0.07 -5.14
CA ARG A 107 -5.02 -1.49 -4.76
C ARG A 107 -5.06 -1.69 -3.25
N LEU A 108 -4.21 -0.98 -2.50
CA LEU A 108 -4.22 -1.05 -1.05
C LEU A 108 -5.55 -0.51 -0.50
N ALA A 109 -6.01 0.63 -1.01
CA ALA A 109 -7.29 1.23 -0.61
C ALA A 109 -8.47 0.25 -0.78
N ALA A 110 -8.51 -0.52 -1.87
CA ALA A 110 -9.54 -1.53 -2.08
C ALA A 110 -9.59 -2.64 -1.00
N GLN A 111 -8.52 -2.80 -0.22
CA GLN A 111 -8.43 -3.77 0.88
C GLN A 111 -8.77 -3.14 2.24
N VAL A 112 -8.52 -1.83 2.42
CA VAL A 112 -8.59 -1.15 3.73
C VAL A 112 -9.69 -0.09 3.83
N HIS A 113 -10.38 0.24 2.74
CA HIS A 113 -11.41 1.29 2.73
C HIS A 113 -12.81 0.74 3.02
N THR A 114 -13.57 1.44 3.85
CA THR A 114 -15.01 1.18 4.04
C THR A 114 -15.76 1.57 2.78
N THR A 115 -16.47 0.61 2.18
CA THR A 115 -17.32 0.90 1.01
C THR A 115 -18.78 1.00 1.45
N PHE A 116 -19.67 1.41 0.55
CA PHE A 116 -21.10 1.41 0.81
C PHE A 116 -21.81 0.54 -0.22
N SER A 117 -22.77 -0.26 0.21
CA SER A 117 -23.63 -1.02 -0.69
C SER A 117 -24.51 -0.08 -1.52
N VAL A 118 -25.15 -0.63 -2.56
CA VAL A 118 -26.16 0.10 -3.35
C VAL A 118 -27.31 0.63 -2.48
N THR A 119 -27.58 -0.03 -1.34
CA THR A 119 -28.59 0.39 -0.35
C THR A 119 -28.05 1.36 0.70
N GLY A 120 -26.80 1.81 0.59
CA GLY A 120 -26.17 2.76 1.51
C GLY A 120 -25.69 2.15 2.84
N LEU A 121 -25.61 0.83 2.94
CA LEU A 121 -25.08 0.17 4.14
C LEU A 121 -23.54 0.15 4.11
N PRO A 122 -22.87 0.47 5.22
CA PRO A 122 -21.41 0.39 5.27
C PRO A 122 -20.97 -1.06 5.13
N ASN A 123 -20.04 -1.29 4.22
CA ASN A 123 -19.33 -2.54 4.06
C ASN A 123 -17.93 -2.35 4.65
N PRO A 124 -17.59 -3.05 5.75
CA PRO A 124 -16.32 -2.84 6.43
C PRO A 124 -15.14 -3.17 5.53
N PRO A 125 -13.94 -2.64 5.87
CA PRO A 125 -12.71 -3.04 5.21
C PRO A 125 -12.53 -4.56 5.22
N ARG A 126 -11.88 -5.11 4.19
CA ARG A 126 -11.51 -6.53 4.15
C ARG A 126 -10.47 -6.88 5.21
N PHE A 127 -9.63 -5.90 5.56
CA PHE A 127 -8.61 -5.99 6.59
C PHE A 127 -8.80 -4.82 7.58
N PRO A 128 -9.72 -4.95 8.56
CA PRO A 128 -10.04 -3.87 9.49
C PRO A 128 -8.88 -3.46 10.40
N ARG A 129 -8.03 -4.40 10.84
CA ARG A 129 -6.89 -4.11 11.72
C ARG A 129 -5.80 -3.35 10.98
N VAL A 130 -5.55 -3.72 9.72
CA VAL A 130 -4.63 -2.97 8.85
C VAL A 130 -5.18 -1.57 8.58
N ALA A 131 -6.49 -1.45 8.32
CA ALA A 131 -7.12 -0.15 8.08
C ALA A 131 -6.98 0.79 9.29
N GLU A 132 -7.22 0.29 10.50
CA GLU A 132 -7.06 1.05 11.75
C GLU A 132 -5.60 1.47 11.98
N ALA A 133 -4.66 0.54 11.80
CA ALA A 133 -3.24 0.82 12.01
C ALA A 133 -2.67 1.81 10.97
N LEU A 134 -3.15 1.76 9.72
CA LEU A 134 -2.78 2.71 8.68
C LEU A 134 -3.38 4.10 8.96
N ALA A 135 -4.63 4.18 9.42
CA ALA A 135 -5.31 5.43 9.74
C ALA A 135 -4.66 6.18 10.93
N THR A 136 -4.11 5.43 11.88
CA THR A 136 -3.42 5.97 13.06
C THR A 136 -1.93 6.21 12.82
N GLY A 137 -1.38 5.83 11.66
CA GLY A 137 0.06 5.92 11.38
C GLY A 137 0.90 4.93 12.17
N ALA A 138 0.28 3.96 12.84
CA ALA A 138 0.98 2.87 13.54
C ALA A 138 1.60 1.87 12.56
N LEU A 139 1.11 1.81 11.32
CA LEU A 139 1.63 0.94 10.27
C LEU A 139 1.97 1.74 9.01
N GLY A 140 3.14 1.45 8.42
CA GLY A 140 3.56 2.08 7.16
C GLY A 140 2.86 1.46 5.94
N ILE A 141 2.83 2.21 4.83
CA ILE A 141 2.14 1.79 3.60
C ILE A 141 2.69 0.49 3.01
N ASP A 142 4.00 0.29 3.09
CA ASP A 142 4.66 -0.90 2.54
C ASP A 142 4.35 -2.15 3.36
N ALA A 143 4.38 -2.05 4.69
CA ALA A 143 3.98 -3.14 5.58
C ALA A 143 2.49 -3.48 5.42
N ALA A 144 1.61 -2.46 5.32
CA ALA A 144 0.19 -2.66 5.05
C ALA A 144 -0.04 -3.36 3.70
N ALA A 145 0.71 -2.97 2.66
CA ALA A 145 0.65 -3.61 1.34
C ALA A 145 1.15 -5.05 1.38
N ALA A 146 2.21 -5.35 2.13
CA ALA A 146 2.73 -6.71 2.30
C ALA A 146 1.70 -7.61 2.98
N ILE A 147 1.17 -7.21 4.15
CA ILE A 147 0.18 -7.98 4.91
C ILE A 147 -1.06 -8.24 4.06
N THR A 148 -1.69 -7.18 3.54
CA THR A 148 -2.95 -7.31 2.78
C THR A 148 -2.77 -8.13 1.51
N LYS A 149 -1.64 -8.02 0.81
CA LYS A 149 -1.35 -8.85 -0.36
C LYS A 149 -1.31 -10.34 -0.01
N ARG A 150 -0.52 -10.72 1.00
CA ARG A 150 -0.33 -12.15 1.35
C ARG A 150 -1.60 -12.77 1.89
N LEU A 151 -2.33 -12.07 2.76
CA LEU A 151 -3.58 -12.57 3.32
C LEU A 151 -4.70 -12.57 2.28
N HIS A 152 -4.75 -11.59 1.38
CA HIS A 152 -5.74 -11.60 0.30
C HIS A 152 -5.54 -12.80 -0.64
N ASP A 153 -4.29 -13.16 -0.95
CA ASP A 153 -3.98 -14.36 -1.74
C ASP A 153 -4.53 -15.64 -1.07
N VAL A 154 -4.53 -15.73 0.27
CA VAL A 154 -5.20 -16.82 1.01
C VAL A 154 -6.72 -16.69 0.86
N ALA A 155 -7.27 -15.52 1.18
CA ALA A 155 -8.71 -15.26 1.18
C ALA A 155 -9.38 -15.57 -0.16
N THR A 156 -8.69 -15.38 -1.29
CA THR A 156 -9.23 -15.73 -2.62
C THR A 156 -9.48 -17.22 -2.82
N ARG A 157 -8.81 -18.09 -2.03
CA ARG A 157 -8.91 -19.55 -2.12
C ARG A 157 -9.77 -20.14 -1.00
N THR A 158 -9.66 -19.60 0.22
CA THR A 158 -10.31 -20.15 1.41
C THR A 158 -11.50 -19.32 1.90
N GLY A 159 -11.68 -18.10 1.39
CA GLY A 159 -12.57 -17.10 1.97
C GLY A 159 -11.94 -16.35 3.15
N PHE A 160 -12.67 -15.36 3.69
CA PHE A 160 -12.30 -14.64 4.90
C PHE A 160 -12.75 -15.47 6.12
N THR A 161 -11.80 -16.11 6.79
CA THR A 161 -12.01 -17.02 7.94
C THR A 161 -11.52 -16.38 9.23
N GLU A 162 -11.94 -16.91 10.38
CA GLU A 162 -11.47 -16.47 11.71
C GLU A 162 -9.94 -16.58 11.84
N ALA A 163 -9.34 -17.67 11.34
CA ALA A 163 -7.89 -17.84 11.33
C ALA A 163 -7.16 -16.75 10.51
N LEU A 164 -7.78 -16.23 9.45
CA LEU A 164 -7.23 -15.13 8.67
C LEU A 164 -7.33 -13.80 9.42
N GLU A 165 -8.43 -13.57 10.14
CA GLU A 165 -8.60 -12.40 11.01
C GLU A 165 -7.60 -12.41 12.17
N GLU A 166 -7.34 -13.57 12.78
CA GLU A 166 -6.31 -13.76 13.80
C GLU A 166 -4.92 -13.43 13.23
N ALA A 167 -4.58 -14.00 12.07
CA ALA A 167 -3.31 -13.73 11.40
C ALA A 167 -3.13 -12.26 11.03
N GLU A 168 -4.20 -11.57 10.61
CA GLU A 168 -4.18 -10.12 10.38
C GLU A 168 -3.79 -9.37 11.67
N GLY A 169 -4.47 -9.68 12.78
CA GLY A 169 -4.20 -9.07 14.08
C GLY A 169 -2.78 -9.31 14.58
N GLU A 170 -2.28 -10.54 14.45
CA GLU A 170 -0.91 -10.91 14.84
C GLU A 170 0.13 -10.17 14.01
N LEU A 171 -0.01 -10.14 12.68
CA LEU A 171 0.93 -9.46 11.79
C LEU A 171 0.96 -7.95 12.04
N VAL A 172 -0.20 -7.33 12.27
CA VAL A 172 -0.28 -5.91 12.63
C VAL A 172 0.39 -5.65 13.97
N SER A 173 0.14 -6.50 14.98
CA SER A 173 0.78 -6.38 16.29
C SER A 173 2.30 -6.52 16.20
N LEU A 174 2.79 -7.52 15.45
CA LEU A 174 4.22 -7.73 15.23
C LEU A 174 4.86 -6.54 14.51
N ALA A 175 4.22 -6.01 13.46
CA ALA A 175 4.73 -4.86 12.72
C ALA A 175 4.87 -3.58 13.57
N GLN A 176 4.12 -3.48 14.67
CA GLN A 176 4.18 -2.37 15.62
C GLN A 176 5.23 -2.57 16.73
N GLN A 177 5.75 -3.79 16.90
CA GLN A 177 6.73 -4.08 17.94
C GLN A 177 8.09 -3.47 17.63
N THR A 178 8.79 -3.12 18.70
CA THR A 178 10.15 -2.60 18.67
C THR A 178 11.03 -3.49 19.55
N ILE A 179 12.15 -3.98 19.02
CA ILE A 179 13.10 -4.83 19.73
C ILE A 179 14.45 -4.10 19.76
N GLY A 180 14.97 -3.83 20.95
CA GLY A 180 16.24 -3.11 21.10
C GLY A 180 16.22 -1.68 20.54
N GLY A 181 15.05 -1.04 20.50
CA GLY A 181 14.86 0.30 19.91
C GLY A 181 14.63 0.32 18.40
N LEU A 182 14.63 -0.84 17.73
CA LEU A 182 14.39 -0.94 16.28
C LEU A 182 13.09 -1.69 15.99
N GLY A 183 12.27 -1.15 15.10
CA GLY A 183 11.04 -1.81 14.61
C GLY A 183 11.33 -2.83 13.51
N TYR A 184 10.34 -3.66 13.20
CA TYR A 184 10.40 -4.53 12.02
C TYR A 184 10.36 -3.70 10.74
N THR A 185 11.22 -4.05 9.77
CA THR A 185 11.14 -3.45 8.43
C THR A 185 9.93 -3.99 7.67
N ALA A 186 9.49 -3.27 6.63
CA ALA A 186 8.42 -3.78 5.76
C ALA A 186 8.80 -5.12 5.08
N ASP A 187 10.10 -5.35 4.84
CA ASP A 187 10.61 -6.61 4.30
C ASP A 187 10.49 -7.75 5.33
N ASP A 188 10.81 -7.49 6.60
CA ASP A 188 10.60 -8.46 7.68
C ASP A 188 9.10 -8.81 7.83
N VAL A 189 8.23 -7.80 7.73
CA VAL A 189 6.78 -8.00 7.77
C VAL A 189 6.31 -8.83 6.57
N ASP A 190 6.84 -8.63 5.36
CA ASP A 190 6.51 -9.49 4.20
C ASP A 190 6.94 -10.94 4.43
N VAL A 191 8.09 -11.17 5.05
CA VAL A 191 8.55 -12.52 5.41
C VAL A 191 7.62 -13.16 6.45
N LEU A 192 7.17 -12.42 7.46
CA LEU A 192 6.22 -12.90 8.46
C LEU A 192 4.85 -13.21 7.82
N ALA A 193 4.35 -12.31 6.96
CA ALA A 193 3.09 -12.48 6.26
C ALA A 193 3.14 -13.66 5.27
N LEU A 194 4.30 -13.90 4.66
CA LEU A 194 4.54 -15.08 3.83
C LEU A 194 4.42 -16.38 4.65
N ARG A 195 5.01 -16.43 5.84
CA ARG A 195 4.90 -17.60 6.74
C ARG A 195 3.47 -17.82 7.23
N ALA A 196 2.76 -16.74 7.59
CA ALA A 196 1.35 -16.81 7.96
C ALA A 196 0.52 -17.39 6.81
N ARG A 197 0.76 -16.96 5.57
CA ARG A 197 0.12 -17.52 4.37
C ARG A 197 0.38 -19.01 4.21
N GLU A 198 1.63 -19.46 4.40
CA GLU A 198 2.00 -20.89 4.30
C GLU A 198 1.35 -21.73 5.40
N HIS A 199 1.15 -21.15 6.58
CA HIS A 199 0.46 -21.81 7.69
C HIS A 199 -1.06 -21.91 7.47
N LEU A 200 -1.68 -20.82 6.98
CA LEU A 200 -3.12 -20.75 6.72
C LEU A 200 -3.56 -21.58 5.50
N ASP A 201 -2.67 -21.71 4.51
CA ASP A 201 -2.92 -22.46 3.29
C ASP A 201 -1.70 -23.33 2.92
N PRO A 202 -1.52 -24.46 3.62
CA PRO A 202 -0.40 -25.37 3.38
C PRO A 202 -0.45 -26.00 1.98
N ASP A 203 -1.65 -26.18 1.42
CA ASP A 203 -1.86 -26.70 0.07
C ASP A 203 -1.55 -25.66 -1.02
N GLY A 204 -1.48 -24.38 -0.64
CA GLY A 204 -1.22 -23.26 -1.55
C GLY A 204 0.18 -23.18 -2.14
N ALA A 205 1.12 -24.02 -1.67
CA ALA A 205 2.49 -24.09 -2.14
C ALA A 205 2.66 -24.93 -3.42
N GLU A 206 1.70 -25.81 -3.74
CA GLU A 206 1.74 -26.64 -4.93
C GLU A 206 0.79 -26.06 -5.98
N PRO A 207 1.29 -25.34 -7.01
CA PRO A 207 0.44 -24.95 -8.11
C PRO A 207 -0.04 -26.23 -8.79
N ARG A 208 -1.35 -26.48 -8.76
CA ARG A 208 -1.90 -27.66 -9.45
C ARG A 208 -1.52 -27.54 -10.92
N GLU A 209 -1.23 -28.64 -11.61
CA GLU A 209 -0.90 -28.61 -13.04
C GLU A 209 -1.96 -27.84 -13.86
N ALA A 210 -3.23 -27.95 -13.46
CA ALA A 210 -4.34 -27.16 -14.01
C ALA A 210 -4.14 -25.64 -13.85
N ASP A 211 -3.73 -25.17 -12.67
CA ASP A 211 -3.49 -23.75 -12.39
C ASP A 211 -2.29 -23.20 -13.20
N LEU A 212 -1.25 -24.02 -13.39
CA LEU A 212 -0.10 -23.66 -14.23
C LEU A 212 -0.47 -23.63 -15.71
N HIS A 213 -1.35 -24.54 -16.14
CA HIS A 213 -1.90 -24.55 -17.49
C HIS A 213 -2.81 -23.36 -17.76
N ASP A 214 -3.60 -22.91 -16.80
CA ASP A 214 -4.48 -21.74 -16.94
C ASP A 214 -3.71 -20.42 -16.86
N ARG A 215 -2.60 -20.38 -16.11
CA ARG A 215 -1.73 -19.20 -16.01
C ARG A 215 -0.77 -19.02 -17.19
N ARG A 216 -0.79 -19.93 -18.17
CA ARG A 216 0.06 -19.81 -19.35
C ARG A 216 -0.45 -18.68 -20.25
N TYR A 217 0.43 -17.76 -20.60
CA TYR A 217 0.11 -16.72 -21.57
C TYR A 217 1.34 -16.29 -22.35
N LEU A 218 1.09 -15.76 -23.54
CA LEU A 218 2.10 -15.14 -24.37
C LEU A 218 1.50 -13.88 -25.00
N THR A 219 2.01 -12.73 -24.59
CA THR A 219 1.60 -11.42 -25.10
C THR A 219 2.72 -10.83 -25.92
N LEU A 220 2.42 -10.53 -27.18
CA LEU A 220 3.27 -9.75 -28.08
C LEU A 220 2.72 -8.34 -28.14
N SER A 221 3.51 -7.36 -27.72
CA SER A 221 3.11 -5.95 -27.73
C SER A 221 4.16 -5.11 -28.45
N PRO A 222 3.75 -4.11 -29.24
CA PRO A 222 4.69 -3.20 -29.89
C PRO A 222 5.44 -2.39 -28.82
N HIS A 223 6.76 -2.31 -28.94
CA HIS A 223 7.62 -1.48 -28.10
C HIS A 223 7.91 -0.14 -28.82
N ARG A 224 8.00 0.94 -28.04
CA ARG A 224 8.25 2.31 -28.52
C ARG A 224 9.52 2.51 -29.36
N SER A 225 10.46 1.57 -29.31
CA SER A 225 11.69 1.58 -30.12
C SER A 225 11.56 0.86 -31.47
N GLY A 226 10.35 0.45 -31.87
CA GLY A 226 10.13 -0.37 -33.06
C GLY A 226 10.39 -1.88 -32.87
N MET A 227 10.79 -2.31 -31.67
CA MET A 227 10.93 -3.73 -31.34
C MET A 227 9.58 -4.34 -30.91
N THR A 228 9.44 -5.66 -30.96
CA THR A 228 8.30 -6.37 -30.36
C THR A 228 8.65 -6.83 -28.96
N LYS A 229 7.92 -6.35 -27.94
CA LYS A 229 8.05 -6.83 -26.56
C LYS A 229 7.26 -8.13 -26.42
N LEU A 230 7.96 -9.19 -26.03
CA LEU A 230 7.39 -10.47 -25.67
C LEU A 230 7.32 -10.59 -24.15
N THR A 231 6.11 -10.82 -23.61
CA THR A 231 5.89 -11.09 -22.18
C THR A 231 5.05 -12.34 -22.08
N GLY A 232 5.50 -13.34 -21.32
CA GLY A 232 4.74 -14.57 -21.20
C GLY A 232 5.14 -15.38 -19.99
N CYS A 233 4.21 -16.22 -19.55
CA CYS A 233 4.44 -17.27 -18.57
C CYS A 233 4.16 -18.59 -19.28
N LEU A 234 5.17 -19.44 -19.40
CA LEU A 234 5.07 -20.72 -20.11
C LEU A 234 4.87 -21.86 -19.10
N PRO A 235 4.21 -22.96 -19.48
CA PRO A 235 4.02 -24.09 -18.58
C PRO A 235 5.39 -24.64 -18.10
N PRO A 236 5.45 -25.21 -16.89
CA PRO A 236 6.69 -25.77 -16.35
C PRO A 236 7.24 -26.84 -17.29
N CYS A 237 8.55 -26.81 -17.52
CA CYS A 237 9.24 -27.90 -18.20
C CYS A 237 9.37 -29.06 -17.19
N PRO A 238 8.95 -30.30 -17.51
CA PRO A 238 9.13 -31.42 -16.59
C PRO A 238 10.62 -31.57 -16.26
N ARG A 239 10.95 -31.59 -14.95
CA ARG A 239 12.32 -31.87 -14.50
C ARG A 239 12.71 -33.23 -15.07
N ARG A 240 13.75 -33.27 -15.91
CA ARG A 240 14.38 -34.54 -16.27
C ARG A 240 14.95 -35.15 -15.00
N SER A 241 14.40 -36.29 -14.62
CA SER A 241 14.95 -37.23 -13.62
C SER A 241 16.29 -37.76 -14.07
#